data_AF-A0A1B8ZL61-F1
#
_entry.id   AF-A0A1B8ZL61-F1
#
_cell.length_a   1.000
_cell.length_b   1.000
_cell.length_c   1.000
_cell.angle_alpha   90.00
_cell.angle_beta   90.00
_cell.angle_gamma   90.00
#
_symmetry.space_group_name_H-M   'P 1'
#
loop_
_entity.id
_entity.type
_entity.pdbx_description
1 polymer ?
#
loop_
_entity_poly.entity_id
_entity_poly.type
_entity_poly.pdbx_seq_one_letter_code
_entity_poly.pdbx_strand_id
1 'polypeptide(L)'
;MNGENKVFKTPTSNRQIDIYKGDDMYIGQLKTGKVYHCEQAKIDLEKDAWLVEQQYTVEYILEGGASKPFLDKLDELGIKYKIGSQIP
;
A
#
# COMPACT_ATOMS: atom_id res chain seq x y z
N MET A 1 10.20 -11.62 5.89
CA MET A 1 9.16 -10.67 6.33
C MET A 1 8.11 -11.47 7.11
N ASN A 2 7.92 -11.20 8.41
CA ASN A 2 6.89 -11.86 9.24
C ASN A 2 5.63 -10.99 9.29
N GLY A 3 4.77 -11.09 8.29
CA GLY A 3 3.43 -10.48 8.31
C GLY A 3 2.41 -11.44 7.71
N GLU A 4 1.16 -11.27 8.10
CA GLU A 4 0.06 -12.10 7.62
C GLU A 4 -0.70 -11.44 6.47
N ASN A 5 -1.22 -12.23 5.54
CA ASN A 5 -2.17 -11.71 4.57
C ASN A 5 -3.51 -11.48 5.28
N LYS A 6 -4.12 -10.31 5.08
CA LYS A 6 -5.39 -9.97 5.73
C LYS A 6 -6.29 -9.16 4.82
N VAL A 7 -7.59 -9.34 4.97
CA VAL A 7 -8.60 -8.53 4.28
C VAL A 7 -9.23 -7.56 5.27
N PHE A 8 -9.18 -6.27 4.94
CA PHE A 8 -9.86 -5.21 5.68
C PHE A 8 -11.14 -4.81 4.97
N LYS A 9 -12.23 -4.62 5.73
CA LYS A 9 -13.42 -3.93 5.23
C LYS A 9 -13.15 -2.43 5.30
N THR A 10 -13.16 -1.76 4.15
CA THR A 10 -13.12 -0.30 4.06
C THR A 10 -14.50 0.22 3.66
N PRO A 11 -14.78 1.53 3.78
CA PRO A 11 -16.09 2.09 3.43
C PRO A 11 -16.54 1.80 1.99
N THR A 12 -15.61 1.70 1.04
CA THR A 12 -15.93 1.53 -0.38
C THR A 12 -15.98 0.05 -0.80
N SER A 13 -15.05 -0.77 -0.34
CA SER A 13 -15.05 -2.23 -0.55
C SER A 13 -13.97 -2.93 0.29
N ASN A 14 -13.76 -4.22 0.08
CA ASN A 14 -12.67 -4.93 0.75
C ASN A 14 -11.31 -4.50 0.19
N ARG A 15 -10.30 -4.47 1.06
CA ARG A 15 -8.89 -4.23 0.74
C ARG A 15 -8.06 -5.43 1.17
N GLN A 16 -7.37 -6.06 0.23
CA GLN A 16 -6.40 -7.11 0.53
C GLN A 16 -5.06 -6.47 0.91
N ILE A 17 -4.51 -6.90 2.04
CA ILE A 17 -3.22 -6.48 2.58
C ILE A 17 -2.25 -7.64 2.45
N ASP A 18 -1.11 -7.39 1.82
CA ASP A 18 -0.09 -8.40 1.59
C ASP A 18 0.69 -8.73 2.87
N ILE A 19 0.98 -7.70 3.68
CA ILE A 19 1.75 -7.81 4.92
C ILE A 19 1.06 -7.01 6.02
N TYR A 20 0.31 -7.69 6.89
CA TYR A 20 -0.27 -7.08 8.07
C TYR A 20 0.53 -7.45 9.33
N LYS A 21 0.81 -6.45 10.16
CA LYS A 21 1.37 -6.63 11.51
C LYS A 21 0.53 -5.82 12.50
N GLY A 22 -0.39 -6.50 13.18
CA GLY A 22 -1.36 -5.85 14.06
C GLY A 22 -0.73 -5.12 15.23
N ASP A 23 0.28 -5.72 15.87
CA ASP A 23 0.96 -5.12 17.02
C ASP A 23 1.65 -3.79 16.67
N ASP A 24 2.11 -3.67 15.43
CA ASP A 24 2.79 -2.47 14.91
C ASP A 24 1.84 -1.49 14.19
N MET A 25 0.54 -1.81 14.09
CA MET A 25 -0.43 -1.10 13.23
C MET A 25 0.12 -0.91 11.81
N TYR A 26 0.87 -1.90 11.30
CA TYR A 26 1.59 -1.80 10.04
C TYR A 26 0.90 -2.59 8.93
N ILE A 27 0.84 -1.95 7.76
CA ILE A 27 0.26 -2.47 6.53
C ILE A 27 1.28 -2.30 5.39
N GLY A 28 1.76 -3.42 4.87
CA GLY A 28 2.63 -3.47 3.71
C GLY A 28 1.87 -3.93 2.45
N GLN A 29 2.01 -3.18 1.37
CA GLN A 29 1.53 -3.52 0.04
C GLN A 29 2.72 -3.91 -0.84
N LEU A 30 2.83 -5.18 -1.21
CA LEU A 30 3.94 -5.68 -2.03
C LEU A 30 3.52 -5.68 -3.51
N LYS A 31 4.30 -4.99 -4.34
CA LYS A 31 4.10 -4.93 -5.80
C LYS A 31 5.42 -5.29 -6.50
N THR A 32 5.44 -6.47 -7.10
CA THR A 32 6.62 -7.02 -7.79
C THR A 32 6.75 -6.49 -9.23
N GLY A 33 5.64 -6.11 -9.86
CA GLY A 33 5.60 -5.49 -11.19
C GLY A 33 5.66 -3.96 -11.18
N LYS A 34 5.81 -3.35 -12.36
CA LYS A 34 5.66 -1.89 -12.53
C LYS A 34 4.24 -1.45 -12.20
N VAL A 35 4.12 -0.48 -11.30
CA VAL A 35 2.82 0.11 -10.91
C VAL A 35 2.57 1.41 -11.68
N TYR A 36 1.34 1.57 -12.18
CA TYR A 36 0.90 2.78 -12.88
C TYR A 36 -0.32 3.37 -12.18
N HIS A 37 -0.51 4.69 -12.29
CA HIS A 37 -1.67 5.40 -11.72
C HIS A 37 -2.95 5.22 -12.58
N CYS A 38 -3.44 3.99 -12.67
CA CYS A 38 -4.69 3.65 -13.36
C CYS A 38 -5.93 3.77 -12.43
N GLU A 39 -7.14 3.59 -12.98
CA GLU A 39 -8.39 3.69 -12.20
C GLU A 39 -8.42 2.75 -10.99
N GLN A 40 -7.95 1.50 -11.14
CA GLN A 40 -7.89 0.58 -10.01
C GLN A 40 -6.91 1.06 -8.93
N ALA A 41 -5.78 1.66 -9.33
CA ALA A 41 -4.81 2.21 -8.39
C ALA A 41 -5.41 3.38 -7.59
N LYS A 42 -6.26 4.20 -8.19
CA LYS A 42 -6.98 5.28 -7.48
C LYS A 42 -7.90 4.73 -6.40
N ILE A 43 -8.70 3.71 -6.73
CA ILE A 43 -9.60 3.04 -5.78
C ILE A 43 -8.81 2.43 -4.62
N ASP A 44 -7.69 1.78 -4.93
CA ASP A 44 -6.83 1.18 -3.91
C ASP A 44 -6.20 2.24 -3.00
N LEU A 45 -5.74 3.36 -3.56
CA LEU A 45 -5.18 4.48 -2.81
C LEU A 45 -6.22 5.16 -1.92
N GLU A 46 -7.49 5.26 -2.33
CA GLU A 46 -8.57 5.78 -1.50
C GLU A 46 -8.82 4.90 -0.26
N LYS A 47 -8.78 3.58 -0.44
CA LYS A 47 -8.89 2.61 0.66
C LYS A 47 -7.71 2.71 1.61
N ASP A 48 -6.51 2.86 1.06
CA ASP A 48 -5.29 2.95 1.83
C ASP A 48 -5.18 4.31 2.57
N ALA A 49 -5.70 5.40 1.99
CA ALA A 49 -5.84 6.68 2.66
C ALA A 49 -6.75 6.57 3.90
N TRP A 50 -7.89 5.88 3.77
CA TRP A 50 -8.76 5.62 4.91
C TRP A 50 -8.04 4.81 6.01
N LEU A 51 -7.20 3.84 5.64
CA LEU A 51 -6.39 3.09 6.62
C LEU A 51 -5.39 3.99 7.34
N VAL A 52 -4.76 4.94 6.63
CA VAL A 52 -3.91 5.96 7.25
C VAL A 52 -4.71 6.82 8.25
N GLU A 53 -5.94 7.21 7.91
CA GLU A 53 -6.83 7.94 8.85
C GLU A 53 -7.12 7.11 10.11
N GLN A 54 -7.25 5.78 9.98
CA GLN A 54 -7.40 4.85 11.11
C GLN A 54 -6.08 4.59 11.88
N GLN A 55 -5.05 5.42 11.67
CA GLN A 55 -3.74 5.36 12.33
C GLN A 55 -2.87 4.16 11.94
N TYR A 56 -3.18 3.48 10.83
CA TYR A 56 -2.26 2.47 10.29
C TYR A 56 -1.08 3.15 9.58
N THR A 57 0.11 2.58 9.79
CA THR A 57 1.26 2.88 8.93
C THR A 57 1.15 2.05 7.66
N VAL A 58 0.78 2.69 6.56
CA VAL A 58 0.74 2.06 5.23
C VAL A 58 2.06 2.29 4.50
N GLU A 59 2.70 1.22 4.03
CA GLU A 59 3.94 1.24 3.24
C GLU A 59 3.81 0.42 1.95
N TYR A 60 4.14 1.01 0.81
CA TYR A 60 4.23 0.33 -0.48
C TYR A 60 5.66 -0.14 -0.77
N ILE A 61 5.82 -1.43 -1.05
CA ILE A 61 7.08 -2.04 -1.48
C ILE A 61 6.99 -2.26 -2.99
N LEU A 62 7.68 -1.41 -3.76
CA LEU A 62 7.59 -1.30 -5.21
C LEU A 62 8.86 -1.86 -5.86
N GLU A 63 8.96 -3.18 -5.97
CA GLU A 63 10.18 -3.83 -6.48
C GLU A 63 10.42 -3.54 -7.97
N GLY A 64 9.34 -3.54 -8.77
CA GLY A 64 9.36 -3.14 -10.17
C GLY A 64 9.33 -1.63 -10.40
N GLY A 65 9.26 -0.84 -9.34
CA GLY A 65 9.06 0.61 -9.36
C GLY A 65 7.62 1.02 -9.69
N ALA A 66 7.39 2.34 -9.70
CA ALA A 66 6.10 2.91 -10.06
C ALA A 66 6.25 4.17 -10.91
N SER A 67 5.19 4.51 -11.64
CA SER A 67 5.08 5.77 -12.38
C SER A 67 5.12 6.96 -11.42
N LYS A 68 5.72 8.08 -11.85
CA LYS A 68 5.77 9.32 -11.05
C LYS A 68 4.40 9.79 -10.52
N PRO A 69 3.30 9.81 -11.33
CA PRO A 69 1.99 10.21 -10.81
C PRO A 69 1.46 9.32 -9.67
N PHE A 70 1.89 8.05 -9.62
CA PHE A 70 1.53 7.16 -8.53
C PHE A 70 2.31 7.50 -7.25
N LEU A 71 3.61 7.78 -7.37
CA LEU A 71 4.46 8.19 -6.24
C LEU A 71 4.02 9.52 -5.66
N ASP A 72 3.76 10.51 -6.51
CA ASP A 72 3.25 11.82 -6.11
C ASP A 72 1.95 11.66 -5.29
N LYS A 73 1.07 10.73 -5.68
CA LYS A 73 -0.16 10.47 -4.94
C LYS A 73 0.06 9.78 -3.60
N LEU A 74 1.04 8.88 -3.49
CA LEU A 74 1.42 8.28 -2.21
C LEU A 74 1.93 9.36 -1.23
N ASP A 75 2.77 10.27 -1.73
CA ASP A 75 3.30 11.39 -0.95
C ASP A 75 2.19 12.32 -0.46
N GLU A 76 1.23 12.66 -1.32
CA GLU A 76 0.03 13.45 -0.94
C GLU A 76 -0.80 12.79 0.17
N LEU A 77 -0.90 11.46 0.16
CA LEU A 77 -1.69 10.69 1.13
C LEU A 77 -0.91 10.33 2.39
N GLY A 78 0.36 10.73 2.50
CA GLY A 78 1.24 10.37 3.61
C GLY A 78 1.57 8.86 3.66
N ILE A 79 1.41 8.15 2.54
CA ILE A 79 1.69 6.72 2.43
C ILE A 79 3.17 6.54 2.12
N LYS A 80 3.86 5.75 2.94
CA LYS A 80 5.30 5.49 2.76
C LYS A 80 5.52 4.57 1.56
N TYR A 81 6.69 4.66 0.93
CA TYR A 81 7.08 3.67 -0.07
C TYR A 81 8.58 3.40 -0.09
N LYS A 82 8.93 2.22 -0.60
CA LYS A 82 10.30 1.80 -0.91
C LYS A 82 10.32 1.30 -2.35
N ILE A 83 11.37 1.65 -3.08
CA ILE A 83 11.59 1.22 -4.46
C ILE A 83 12.80 0.29 -4.51
N GLY A 84 12.68 -0.79 -5.28
CA GLY A 84 13.74 -1.78 -5.47
C GLY A 84 13.50 -3.08 -4.69
N SER A 85 14.19 -4.14 -5.11
CA SER A 85 14.03 -5.49 -4.56
C SER A 85 14.34 -5.50 -3.07
N GLN A 86 13.39 -5.97 -2.26
CA GLN A 86 13.59 -6.18 -0.81
C GLN A 86 13.86 -7.66 -0.50
N ILE A 87 13.76 -8.52 -1.51
CA ILE A 87 14.07 -9.94 -1.42
C ILE A 87 15.38 -10.18 -2.20
N PRO A 88 16.41 -10.78 -1.57
CA PRO A 88 17.66 -11.16 -2.24
C PRO A 88 17.47 -12.32 -3.23
#